data_AF-A0A6P0Z4Z8-F1
#
_entry.id   AF-A0A6P0Z4Z8-F1
#
_cell.length_a   1.000
_cell.length_b   1.000
_cell.length_c   1.000
_cell.angle_alpha   90.00
_cell.angle_beta   90.00
_cell.angle_gamma   90.00
#
_symmetry.space_group_name_H-M   'P 1'
#
loop_
_entity.id
_entity.type
_entity.pdbx_description
1 polymer ?
#
loop_
_entity_poly.entity_id
_entity_poly.type
_entity_poly.pdbx_seq_one_letter_code
_entity_poly.pdbx_strand_id
1 'polypeptide(L)'
;YGPGVASGIQVTDLLPSGLSFVSAFTLQGTYDSNTGIWDVGNLRDNLSRSLTITANVEDEGTIINNAEVTTVNEVDQDSNPGNNDPNEDDQASVTLNSNQSNNFTLILNNDNSFTITDNKPAKLSFQLLSNSKDSINEVGVFAVEDEQGTVNGLKPGDAGYVQAALSQSQARVILSALNNPPDGFNTDLSRIVEGFDGSDRLVFYLVQGSTTDQVLAGQASEEKVILGSSLGQGKPDSLRVEEQGNGEFTLFWEDQTSEGESDFNDMELSFQLTNDNPPIGTQLQGQTQRELIDLRGISGQVQANFTVNREAAFDNYAGLYIVDDEQGTVNGIAPGEAGYAQAALSQRIDNLELFVANQGTANFNNQTLDGGVILAPYLIVDSNVRDFLEQNPDNLPNQDSFAYFAYQEANPDSVDHIRLLADNTFGFEDKFGGGDQDYNDLIFQVNF
;
A
#
# COMPACT_ATOMS: atom_id res chain seq x y z
N TYR A 1 -15.42 23.57 -44.22
CA TYR A 1 -14.67 24.41 -45.20
C TYR A 1 -15.46 25.69 -45.47
N GLY A 2 -14.88 26.86 -45.20
CA GLY A 2 -15.49 28.17 -45.48
C GLY A 2 -14.86 28.91 -46.68
N PRO A 3 -15.52 29.96 -47.22
CA PRO A 3 -15.03 30.71 -48.39
C PRO A 3 -13.91 31.73 -48.07
N GLY A 4 -13.44 31.79 -46.81
CA GLY A 4 -12.49 32.79 -46.32
C GLY A 4 -11.28 32.19 -45.60
N VAL A 5 -10.32 33.04 -45.24
CA VAL A 5 -9.20 32.69 -44.36
C VAL A 5 -9.73 32.54 -42.94
N ALA A 6 -9.36 31.46 -42.25
CA ALA A 6 -9.57 31.31 -40.82
C ALA A 6 -8.30 31.75 -40.06
N SER A 7 -8.46 32.49 -38.99
CA SER A 7 -7.38 33.12 -38.23
C SER A 7 -7.49 32.86 -36.74
N GLY A 8 -6.33 32.85 -36.07
CA GLY A 8 -6.26 32.58 -34.63
C GLY A 8 -6.77 31.19 -34.24
N ILE A 9 -6.53 30.18 -35.09
CA ILE A 9 -7.00 28.82 -34.87
C ILE A 9 -6.15 28.16 -33.78
N GLN A 10 -6.81 27.67 -32.73
CA GLN A 10 -6.21 26.75 -31.76
C GLN A 10 -7.04 25.49 -31.63
N VAL A 11 -6.37 24.35 -31.53
CA VAL A 11 -6.97 23.04 -31.27
C VAL A 11 -6.46 22.55 -29.93
N THR A 12 -7.34 22.09 -29.05
CA THR A 12 -6.96 21.46 -27.78
C THR A 12 -7.12 19.95 -27.90
N ASP A 13 -6.03 19.23 -27.69
CA ASP A 13 -5.92 17.77 -27.61
C ASP A 13 -4.93 17.44 -26.47
N LEU A 14 -5.45 17.46 -25.23
CA LEU A 14 -4.69 17.07 -24.05
C LEU A 14 -4.89 15.57 -23.83
N LEU A 15 -3.79 14.82 -23.86
CA LEU A 15 -3.84 13.37 -23.66
C LEU A 15 -4.51 13.04 -22.31
N PRO A 16 -5.55 12.19 -22.28
CA PRO A 16 -6.21 11.78 -21.06
C PRO A 16 -5.32 10.88 -20.19
N SER A 17 -5.77 10.62 -18.95
CA SER A 17 -5.20 9.54 -18.14
C SER A 17 -5.17 8.22 -18.92
N GLY A 18 -4.10 7.46 -18.74
CA GLY A 18 -3.86 6.22 -19.48
C GLY A 18 -3.06 6.37 -20.76
N LEU A 19 -2.71 7.60 -21.18
CA LEU A 19 -1.74 7.86 -22.24
C LEU A 19 -0.58 8.71 -21.73
N SER A 20 0.66 8.38 -22.13
CA SER A 20 1.84 9.21 -21.87
C SER A 20 2.41 9.79 -23.16
N PHE A 21 2.73 11.09 -23.17
CA PHE A 21 3.23 11.78 -24.37
C PHE A 21 4.65 11.32 -24.74
N VAL A 22 4.86 11.01 -26.04
CA VAL A 22 6.19 10.68 -26.58
C VAL A 22 6.70 11.80 -27.50
N SER A 23 5.91 12.20 -28.48
CA SER A 23 6.29 13.26 -29.42
C SER A 23 5.10 13.84 -30.18
N ALA A 24 5.26 15.04 -30.71
CA ALA A 24 4.30 15.68 -31.62
C ALA A 24 5.02 16.23 -32.85
N PHE A 25 4.38 16.09 -34.02
CA PHE A 25 4.90 16.61 -35.28
C PHE A 25 3.80 17.34 -36.07
N THR A 26 4.12 18.53 -36.57
CA THR A 26 3.26 19.29 -37.49
C THR A 26 4.10 20.12 -38.47
N LEU A 27 3.53 20.39 -39.64
CA LEU A 27 4.14 21.27 -40.65
C LEU A 27 3.79 22.76 -40.45
N GLN A 28 2.89 23.08 -39.52
CA GLN A 28 2.50 24.44 -39.21
C GLN A 28 2.02 24.55 -37.76
N GLY A 29 2.47 25.60 -37.08
CA GLY A 29 2.11 25.82 -35.69
C GLY A 29 3.00 25.08 -34.70
N THR A 30 2.63 25.14 -33.44
CA THR A 30 3.35 24.50 -32.32
C THR A 30 2.36 23.85 -31.38
N TYR A 31 2.67 22.64 -30.90
CA TYR A 31 1.89 21.91 -29.90
C TYR A 31 2.62 21.92 -28.56
N ASP A 32 1.91 22.22 -27.48
CA ASP A 32 2.38 22.13 -26.10
C ASP A 32 1.70 20.94 -25.40
N SER A 33 2.48 19.91 -25.07
CA SER A 33 1.97 18.69 -24.45
C SER A 33 1.47 18.87 -23.01
N ASN A 34 1.86 19.95 -22.32
CA ASN A 34 1.39 20.19 -20.95
C ASN A 34 -0.01 20.79 -20.92
N THR A 35 -0.37 21.54 -21.96
CA THR A 35 -1.67 22.21 -22.08
C THR A 35 -2.58 21.55 -23.11
N GLY A 36 -2.03 20.71 -23.99
CA GLY A 36 -2.73 20.10 -25.12
C GLY A 36 -2.99 21.07 -26.27
N ILE A 37 -2.49 22.30 -26.22
CA ILE A 37 -2.82 23.34 -27.20
C ILE A 37 -1.91 23.23 -28.41
N TRP A 38 -2.53 23.06 -29.58
CA TRP A 38 -1.92 23.27 -30.89
C TRP A 38 -2.30 24.64 -31.44
N ASP A 39 -1.35 25.59 -31.44
CA ASP A 39 -1.52 26.89 -32.07
C ASP A 39 -1.22 26.78 -33.58
N VAL A 40 -2.28 26.67 -34.40
CA VAL A 40 -2.19 26.53 -35.87
C VAL A 40 -1.95 27.88 -36.54
N GLY A 41 -2.39 28.97 -35.91
CA GLY A 41 -2.39 30.33 -36.45
C GLY A 41 -3.45 30.53 -37.55
N ASN A 42 -3.01 30.94 -38.74
CA ASN A 42 -3.91 31.28 -39.84
C ASN A 42 -3.90 30.20 -40.92
N LEU A 43 -5.09 29.82 -41.41
CA LEU A 43 -5.28 28.84 -42.48
C LEU A 43 -6.05 29.48 -43.63
N ARG A 44 -5.44 29.48 -44.82
CA ARG A 44 -6.12 29.98 -46.04
C ARG A 44 -7.21 29.02 -46.48
N ASP A 45 -8.12 29.54 -47.29
CA ASP A 45 -9.17 28.76 -47.92
C ASP A 45 -8.60 27.52 -48.62
N ASN A 46 -9.31 26.39 -48.51
CA ASN A 46 -8.96 25.12 -49.13
C ASN A 46 -7.61 24.50 -48.71
N LEU A 47 -7.01 24.95 -47.61
CA LEU A 47 -5.85 24.29 -47.00
C LEU A 47 -6.27 23.45 -45.80
N SER A 48 -5.53 22.37 -45.56
CA SER A 48 -5.58 21.60 -44.32
C SER A 48 -4.19 21.54 -43.68
N ARG A 49 -4.18 21.34 -42.37
CA ARG A 49 -2.99 21.04 -41.57
C ARG A 49 -3.28 19.85 -40.68
N SER A 50 -2.22 19.18 -40.28
CA SER A 50 -2.30 18.01 -39.42
C SER A 50 -1.24 18.10 -38.33
N LEU A 51 -1.65 17.72 -37.14
CA LEU A 51 -0.79 17.39 -36.02
C LEU A 51 -0.80 15.87 -35.88
N THR A 52 0.37 15.27 -35.66
CA THR A 52 0.51 13.85 -35.33
C THR A 52 1.12 13.75 -33.95
N ILE A 53 0.37 13.20 -32.99
CA ILE A 53 0.83 12.91 -31.63
C ILE A 53 1.16 11.42 -31.53
N THR A 54 2.31 11.11 -30.95
CA THR A 54 2.70 9.76 -30.54
C THR A 54 2.64 9.69 -29.02
N ALA A 55 1.96 8.67 -28.49
CA ALA A 55 1.81 8.41 -27.07
C ALA A 55 2.00 6.92 -26.75
N ASN A 56 2.41 6.59 -25.54
CA ASN A 56 2.32 5.23 -25.01
C ASN A 56 0.96 5.03 -24.34
N VAL A 57 0.48 3.79 -24.33
CA VAL A 57 -0.73 3.39 -23.61
C VAL A 57 -0.32 2.79 -22.28
N GLU A 58 -0.69 3.46 -21.19
CA GLU A 58 -0.34 3.11 -19.80
C GLU A 58 -1.47 2.33 -19.11
N ASP A 59 -2.73 2.67 -19.39
CA ASP A 59 -3.88 2.03 -18.73
C ASP A 59 -4.60 1.01 -19.64
N GLU A 60 -5.35 0.11 -19.00
CA GLU A 60 -6.23 -0.85 -19.64
C GLU A 60 -7.65 -0.29 -19.85
N GLY A 61 -8.42 -0.95 -20.71
CA GLY A 61 -9.81 -0.61 -20.95
C GLY A 61 -10.00 0.46 -22.03
N THR A 62 -11.13 1.16 -21.94
CA THR A 62 -11.57 2.11 -22.96
C THR A 62 -11.01 3.50 -22.65
N ILE A 63 -10.02 3.94 -23.43
CA ILE A 63 -9.45 5.29 -23.35
C ILE A 63 -10.03 6.12 -24.50
N ILE A 64 -10.56 7.30 -24.20
CA ILE A 64 -11.11 8.22 -25.19
C ILE A 64 -10.26 9.48 -25.22
N ASN A 65 -9.55 9.70 -26.32
CA ASN A 65 -8.83 10.94 -26.57
C ASN A 65 -9.72 11.87 -27.41
N ASN A 66 -9.88 13.12 -26.96
CA ASN A 66 -10.71 14.12 -27.62
C ASN A 66 -9.85 15.30 -28.10
N ALA A 67 -10.09 15.73 -29.33
CA ALA A 67 -9.53 16.94 -29.91
C ALA A 67 -10.65 17.89 -30.32
N GLU A 68 -10.50 19.17 -30.05
CA GLU A 68 -11.52 20.19 -30.34
C GLU A 68 -10.86 21.48 -30.84
N VAL A 69 -11.44 22.14 -31.84
CA VAL A 69 -11.09 23.53 -32.16
C VAL A 69 -11.62 24.42 -31.04
N THR A 70 -10.74 24.92 -30.19
CA THR A 70 -11.14 25.72 -29.02
C THR A 70 -11.20 27.21 -29.31
N THR A 71 -10.50 27.68 -30.34
CA THR A 71 -10.58 29.07 -30.78
C THR A 71 -10.46 29.22 -32.29
N VAL A 72 -11.23 30.15 -32.85
CA VAL A 72 -11.09 30.75 -34.19
C VAL A 72 -11.77 32.12 -34.17
N ASN A 73 -11.25 33.09 -34.93
CA ASN A 73 -11.78 34.46 -34.92
C ASN A 73 -13.05 34.63 -35.77
N GLU A 74 -13.18 33.82 -36.81
CA GLU A 74 -14.29 33.83 -37.73
C GLU A 74 -15.47 33.04 -37.15
N VAL A 75 -16.69 33.57 -37.35
CA VAL A 75 -17.91 32.90 -36.92
C VAL A 75 -18.17 31.70 -37.82
N ASP A 76 -18.26 30.51 -37.23
CA ASP A 76 -18.79 29.33 -37.90
C ASP A 76 -20.33 29.29 -37.79
N GLN A 77 -21.01 28.78 -38.82
CA GLN A 77 -22.48 28.81 -38.89
C GLN A 77 -23.14 27.67 -38.12
N ASP A 78 -22.44 26.55 -37.99
CA ASP A 78 -22.95 25.29 -37.46
C ASP A 78 -22.04 24.66 -36.40
N SER A 79 -21.04 25.39 -35.89
CA SER A 79 -20.22 24.97 -34.76
C SER A 79 -19.82 26.15 -33.87
N ASN A 80 -19.60 25.88 -32.60
CA ASN A 80 -19.30 26.85 -31.56
C ASN A 80 -17.99 26.46 -30.83
N PRO A 81 -16.83 27.01 -31.23
CA PRO A 81 -15.52 26.61 -30.69
C PRO A 81 -15.46 26.60 -29.15
N GLY A 82 -14.94 25.52 -28.58
CA GLY A 82 -14.70 25.39 -27.13
C GLY A 82 -15.95 25.13 -26.30
N ASN A 83 -17.01 24.57 -26.90
CA ASN A 83 -18.26 24.23 -26.22
C ASN A 83 -18.35 22.75 -25.80
N ASN A 84 -17.41 21.90 -26.24
CA ASN A 84 -17.38 20.47 -25.97
C ASN A 84 -18.68 19.73 -26.39
N ASP A 85 -19.26 20.09 -27.54
CA ASP A 85 -20.41 19.36 -28.15
C ASP A 85 -19.93 18.30 -29.16
N PRO A 86 -20.05 16.99 -28.85
CA PRO A 86 -19.54 15.93 -29.73
C PRO A 86 -20.35 15.75 -31.02
N ASN A 87 -21.44 16.50 -31.22
CA ASN A 87 -22.22 16.47 -32.45
C ASN A 87 -21.81 17.55 -33.47
N GLU A 88 -20.95 18.48 -33.07
CA GLU A 88 -20.39 19.52 -33.94
C GLU A 88 -19.16 19.00 -34.71
N ASP A 89 -18.81 19.64 -35.83
CA ASP A 89 -17.74 19.15 -36.72
C ASP A 89 -16.34 19.69 -36.36
N ASP A 90 -16.26 20.49 -35.30
CA ASP A 90 -15.06 21.04 -34.70
C ASP A 90 -14.51 20.16 -33.55
N GLN A 91 -15.24 19.11 -33.15
CA GLN A 91 -14.81 18.11 -32.18
C GLN A 91 -14.66 16.71 -32.82
N ALA A 92 -13.60 16.00 -32.44
CA ALA A 92 -13.38 14.61 -32.84
C ALA A 92 -12.80 13.81 -31.68
N SER A 93 -13.11 12.51 -31.66
CA SER A 93 -12.58 11.58 -30.67
C SER A 93 -12.04 10.31 -31.30
N VAL A 94 -11.08 9.70 -30.61
CA VAL A 94 -10.62 8.34 -30.90
C VAL A 94 -10.75 7.49 -29.65
N THR A 95 -11.40 6.34 -29.80
CA THR A 95 -11.51 5.34 -28.74
C THR A 95 -10.45 4.27 -28.94
N LEU A 96 -9.57 4.14 -27.94
CA LEU A 96 -8.59 3.07 -27.84
C LEU A 96 -9.15 2.02 -26.88
N ASN A 97 -9.22 0.77 -27.33
CA ASN A 97 -9.49 -0.37 -26.45
C ASN A 97 -8.16 -1.06 -26.18
N SER A 98 -7.56 -0.75 -25.04
CA SER A 98 -6.33 -1.36 -24.58
C SER A 98 -6.66 -2.68 -23.90
N ASN A 99 -6.53 -3.77 -24.65
CA ASN A 99 -6.47 -5.11 -24.09
C ASN A 99 -4.99 -5.49 -24.03
N GLN A 100 -4.30 -5.06 -22.98
CA GLN A 100 -3.05 -5.72 -22.63
C GLN A 100 -3.42 -7.20 -22.38
N SER A 101 -2.98 -8.09 -23.27
CA SER A 101 -3.18 -9.52 -23.07
C SER A 101 -2.27 -9.93 -21.92
N ASN A 102 -2.79 -9.84 -20.71
CA ASN A 102 -2.10 -10.27 -19.52
C ASN A 102 -2.07 -11.79 -19.48
N ASN A 103 -0.98 -12.38 -19.97
CA ASN A 103 -0.62 -13.73 -19.58
C ASN A 103 0.12 -13.69 -18.24
N PHE A 104 -0.40 -12.94 -17.26
CA PHE A 104 0.04 -13.05 -15.88
C PHE A 104 -0.23 -14.47 -15.44
N THR A 105 0.82 -15.26 -15.26
CA THR A 105 0.67 -16.60 -14.71
C THR A 105 1.50 -16.68 -13.46
N LEU A 106 0.87 -17.14 -12.39
CA LEU A 106 1.57 -17.57 -11.20
C LEU A 106 1.69 -19.09 -11.27
N ILE A 107 2.91 -19.59 -11.27
CA ILE A 107 3.20 -21.02 -11.37
C ILE A 107 3.56 -21.55 -9.99
N LEU A 108 2.71 -22.42 -9.43
CA LEU A 108 3.03 -23.18 -8.23
C LEU A 108 4.12 -24.23 -8.56
N ASN A 109 5.26 -24.13 -7.89
CA ASN A 109 6.35 -25.08 -8.01
C ASN A 109 6.15 -26.29 -7.08
N ASN A 110 6.87 -27.38 -7.35
CA ASN A 110 6.82 -28.61 -6.53
C ASN A 110 7.27 -28.42 -5.08
N ASP A 111 7.93 -27.29 -4.79
CA ASP A 111 8.42 -26.94 -3.46
C ASP A 111 7.56 -25.92 -2.72
N ASN A 112 6.34 -25.63 -3.21
CA ASN A 112 5.44 -24.60 -2.72
C ASN A 112 5.93 -23.15 -2.87
N SER A 113 7.02 -22.90 -3.61
CA SER A 113 7.33 -21.54 -4.09
C SER A 113 6.51 -21.20 -5.33
N PHE A 114 6.39 -19.93 -5.67
CA PHE A 114 5.60 -19.46 -6.81
C PHE A 114 6.45 -18.65 -7.78
N THR A 115 6.45 -19.02 -9.06
CA THR A 115 7.15 -18.25 -10.09
C THR A 115 6.16 -17.34 -10.79
N ILE A 116 6.41 -16.03 -10.77
CA ILE A 116 5.70 -15.08 -11.63
C ILE A 116 6.27 -15.23 -13.05
N THR A 117 5.41 -15.22 -14.06
CA THR A 117 5.83 -15.14 -15.46
C THR A 117 5.19 -13.95 -16.16
N ASP A 118 5.95 -12.85 -16.32
CA ASP A 118 5.71 -11.72 -17.23
C ASP A 118 6.97 -10.82 -17.33
N ASN A 119 6.97 -9.80 -18.20
CA ASN A 119 8.01 -8.76 -18.25
C ASN A 119 7.62 -7.49 -17.47
N LYS A 120 6.51 -7.49 -16.73
CA LYS A 120 6.01 -6.34 -15.98
C LYS A 120 6.11 -6.57 -14.47
N PRO A 121 6.20 -5.50 -13.66
CA PRO A 121 5.99 -5.59 -12.22
C PRO A 121 4.63 -6.20 -11.91
N ALA A 122 4.60 -7.10 -10.93
CA ALA A 122 3.41 -7.82 -10.50
C ALA A 122 2.86 -7.26 -9.19
N LYS A 123 1.54 -7.34 -9.06
CA LYS A 123 0.81 -7.06 -7.82
C LYS A 123 0.04 -8.31 -7.43
N LEU A 124 0.00 -8.58 -6.13
CA LEU A 124 -0.74 -9.70 -5.56
C LEU A 124 -1.84 -9.16 -4.65
N SER A 125 -3.07 -9.62 -4.87
CA SER A 125 -4.17 -9.41 -3.94
C SER A 125 -4.25 -10.59 -2.99
N PHE A 126 -4.48 -10.32 -1.72
CA PHE A 126 -4.56 -11.26 -0.61
C PHE A 126 -5.87 -11.06 0.15
N GLN A 127 -6.44 -12.15 0.63
CA GLN A 127 -7.61 -12.15 1.49
C GLN A 127 -7.42 -13.16 2.63
N LEU A 128 -7.55 -12.69 3.87
CA LEU A 128 -7.62 -13.58 5.03
C LEU A 128 -8.97 -14.31 5.02
N LEU A 129 -8.94 -15.63 5.06
CA LEU A 129 -10.14 -16.48 5.08
C LEU A 129 -10.44 -16.96 6.51
N SER A 130 -9.40 -17.39 7.23
CA SER A 130 -9.49 -17.85 8.61
C SER A 130 -8.12 -17.78 9.30
N ASN A 131 -8.13 -17.81 10.64
CA ASN A 131 -6.93 -17.91 11.47
C ASN A 131 -7.28 -18.66 12.76
N SER A 132 -6.31 -19.36 13.34
CA SER A 132 -6.44 -20.07 14.60
C SER A 132 -6.68 -19.11 15.77
N LYS A 133 -7.29 -19.65 16.83
CA LYS A 133 -7.50 -18.92 18.09
C LYS A 133 -6.34 -19.05 19.06
N ASP A 134 -5.40 -19.95 18.77
CA ASP A 134 -4.38 -20.37 19.74
C ASP A 134 -3.10 -19.52 19.65
N SER A 135 -2.83 -18.93 18.48
CA SER A 135 -1.68 -18.06 18.26
C SER A 135 -2.00 -16.94 17.28
N ILE A 136 -1.18 -15.90 17.32
CA ILE A 136 -1.28 -14.76 16.41
C ILE A 136 -0.13 -14.88 15.45
N ASN A 137 -0.50 -14.91 14.19
CA ASN A 137 0.40 -15.22 13.12
C ASN A 137 0.57 -14.01 12.22
N GLU A 138 1.81 -13.75 11.83
CA GLU A 138 2.12 -12.80 10.78
C GLU A 138 2.58 -13.56 9.54
N VAL A 139 2.00 -13.25 8.39
CA VAL A 139 2.37 -13.85 7.12
C VAL A 139 3.04 -12.82 6.24
N GLY A 140 4.09 -13.22 5.55
CA GLY A 140 4.77 -12.40 4.58
C GLY A 140 5.26 -13.19 3.38
N VAL A 141 5.88 -12.47 2.45
CA VAL A 141 6.42 -13.01 1.21
C VAL A 141 7.75 -12.32 0.87
N PHE A 142 8.66 -13.07 0.28
CA PHE A 142 9.91 -12.53 -0.26
C PHE A 142 10.31 -13.26 -1.55
N ALA A 143 11.21 -12.65 -2.33
CA ALA A 143 11.74 -13.24 -3.55
C ALA A 143 13.06 -13.99 -3.28
N VAL A 144 13.30 -15.07 -4.03
CA VAL A 144 14.58 -15.80 -4.07
C VAL A 144 15.23 -15.70 -5.44
N GLU A 145 16.56 -15.79 -5.46
CA GLU A 145 17.39 -15.59 -6.64
C GLU A 145 17.36 -16.79 -7.62
N ASP A 146 17.08 -18.00 -7.11
CA ASP A 146 17.16 -19.24 -7.87
C ASP A 146 16.26 -20.36 -7.33
N GLU A 147 16.26 -21.51 -8.03
CA GLU A 147 15.51 -22.72 -7.66
C GLU A 147 15.99 -23.36 -6.34
N GLN A 148 17.15 -22.96 -5.83
CA GLN A 148 17.68 -23.43 -4.55
C GLN A 148 17.27 -22.54 -3.38
N GLY A 149 16.49 -21.48 -3.65
CA GLY A 149 16.04 -20.54 -2.63
C GLY A 149 17.13 -19.60 -2.16
N THR A 150 18.15 -19.31 -2.99
CA THR A 150 19.25 -18.43 -2.56
C THR A 150 18.75 -17.00 -2.30
N VAL A 151 19.23 -16.37 -1.21
CA VAL A 151 19.04 -14.93 -0.93
C VAL A 151 20.37 -14.32 -0.50
N ASN A 152 20.81 -13.27 -1.20
CA ASN A 152 22.10 -12.61 -0.96
C ASN A 152 23.27 -13.60 -0.93
N GLY A 153 23.22 -14.63 -1.78
CA GLY A 153 24.22 -15.71 -1.83
C GLY A 153 24.16 -16.75 -0.69
N LEU A 154 23.21 -16.63 0.26
CA LEU A 154 22.96 -17.61 1.32
C LEU A 154 21.89 -18.59 0.90
N LYS A 155 22.03 -19.86 1.29
CA LYS A 155 21.04 -20.90 1.05
C LYS A 155 20.21 -21.19 2.30
N PRO A 156 19.01 -21.75 2.14
CA PRO A 156 18.20 -22.18 3.27
C PRO A 156 18.97 -23.11 4.20
N GLY A 157 18.99 -22.77 5.49
CA GLY A 157 19.76 -23.47 6.53
C GLY A 157 21.17 -22.92 6.77
N ASP A 158 21.68 -22.02 5.93
CA ASP A 158 22.88 -21.25 6.25
C ASP A 158 22.59 -20.26 7.39
N ALA A 159 23.58 -20.01 8.25
CA ALA A 159 23.46 -19.02 9.32
C ALA A 159 23.19 -17.62 8.73
N GLY A 160 22.16 -16.94 9.22
CA GLY A 160 21.75 -15.62 8.76
C GLY A 160 20.86 -15.61 7.51
N TYR A 161 20.46 -16.79 6.99
CA TYR A 161 19.54 -16.87 5.86
C TYR A 161 18.20 -16.17 6.16
N VAL A 162 17.62 -16.38 7.35
CA VAL A 162 16.34 -15.78 7.73
C VAL A 162 16.44 -14.25 7.74
N GLN A 163 17.46 -13.66 8.37
CA GLN A 163 17.65 -12.21 8.33
C GLN A 163 17.86 -11.70 6.91
N ALA A 164 18.63 -12.40 6.08
CA ALA A 164 18.81 -11.99 4.68
C ALA A 164 17.50 -12.02 3.89
N ALA A 165 16.67 -13.06 4.10
CA ALA A 165 15.37 -13.23 3.46
C ALA A 165 14.34 -12.19 3.89
N LEU A 166 14.33 -11.79 5.16
CA LEU A 166 13.33 -10.89 5.73
C LEU A 166 13.71 -9.40 5.63
N SER A 167 15.00 -9.06 5.52
CA SER A 167 15.49 -7.67 5.45
C SER A 167 15.66 -7.11 4.04
N GLN A 168 15.48 -7.94 3.00
CA GLN A 168 15.62 -7.49 1.62
C GLN A 168 14.49 -6.54 1.21
N SER A 169 14.76 -5.67 0.24
CA SER A 169 13.81 -4.65 -0.21
C SER A 169 12.54 -5.19 -0.88
N GLN A 170 12.52 -6.47 -1.29
CA GLN A 170 11.35 -7.14 -1.86
C GLN A 170 10.57 -7.96 -0.83
N ALA A 171 11.07 -8.11 0.40
CA ALA A 171 10.31 -8.75 1.46
C ALA A 171 9.14 -7.86 1.87
N ARG A 172 7.98 -8.46 2.07
CA ARG A 172 6.75 -7.80 2.48
C ARG A 172 6.08 -8.66 3.53
N VAL A 173 5.89 -8.12 4.73
CA VAL A 173 4.76 -8.55 5.57
C VAL A 173 3.51 -8.35 4.73
N ILE A 174 2.57 -9.29 4.75
CA ILE A 174 1.26 -9.20 4.11
C ILE A 174 0.24 -8.77 5.16
N LEU A 175 0.12 -9.50 6.26
CA LEU A 175 -0.73 -9.10 7.38
C LEU A 175 -0.40 -9.89 8.64
N SER A 176 -0.84 -9.37 9.79
CA SER A 176 -1.00 -10.12 11.02
C SER A 176 -2.47 -10.46 11.24
N ALA A 177 -2.80 -11.72 11.52
CA ALA A 177 -4.16 -12.13 11.83
C ALA A 177 -4.40 -12.19 13.34
N LEU A 178 -5.49 -11.57 13.79
CA LEU A 178 -5.92 -11.60 15.18
C LEU A 178 -6.53 -12.95 15.55
N ASN A 179 -6.28 -13.41 16.78
CA ASN A 179 -6.92 -14.60 17.35
C ASN A 179 -8.19 -14.26 18.16
N ASN A 180 -8.33 -13.01 18.62
CA ASN A 180 -9.46 -12.51 19.38
C ASN A 180 -9.84 -11.07 18.94
N PRO A 181 -10.52 -10.90 17.80
CA PRO A 181 -10.91 -9.58 17.31
C PRO A 181 -11.98 -8.93 18.22
N PRO A 182 -11.90 -7.60 18.47
CA PRO A 182 -12.83 -6.90 19.34
C PRO A 182 -14.23 -6.80 18.70
N ASP A 183 -15.24 -6.55 19.53
CA ASP A 183 -16.62 -6.43 19.06
C ASP A 183 -16.76 -5.36 17.95
N GLY A 184 -17.51 -5.73 16.90
CA GLY A 184 -17.78 -4.86 15.76
C GLY A 184 -16.62 -4.65 14.79
N PHE A 185 -15.45 -5.26 15.01
CA PHE A 185 -14.34 -5.21 14.06
C PHE A 185 -14.67 -6.04 12.81
N ASN A 186 -14.40 -5.49 11.63
CA ASN A 186 -14.57 -6.20 10.38
C ASN A 186 -13.36 -7.11 10.15
N THR A 187 -13.57 -8.42 10.21
CA THR A 187 -12.51 -9.41 9.99
C THR A 187 -12.32 -9.77 8.51
N ASP A 188 -13.03 -9.12 7.60
CA ASP A 188 -12.84 -9.24 6.15
C ASP A 188 -11.58 -8.45 5.71
N LEU A 189 -10.42 -9.01 6.04
CA LEU A 189 -9.12 -8.37 5.89
C LEU A 189 -8.49 -8.75 4.54
N SER A 190 -8.23 -7.73 3.72
CA SER A 190 -7.60 -7.89 2.42
C SER A 190 -6.41 -6.95 2.24
N ARG A 191 -5.54 -7.32 1.31
CA ARG A 191 -4.37 -6.52 1.00
C ARG A 191 -3.94 -6.63 -0.46
N ILE A 192 -3.50 -5.54 -1.06
CA ILE A 192 -2.75 -5.57 -2.32
C ILE A 192 -1.29 -5.21 -2.07
N VAL A 193 -0.38 -6.11 -2.45
CA VAL A 193 1.07 -5.93 -2.32
C VAL A 193 1.71 -5.80 -3.69
N GLU A 194 2.62 -4.83 -3.83
CA GLU A 194 3.42 -4.60 -5.02
C GLU A 194 4.94 -4.66 -4.72
N GLY A 195 5.75 -4.59 -5.78
CA GLY A 195 7.22 -4.61 -5.69
C GLY A 195 7.87 -5.93 -6.10
N PHE A 196 7.13 -6.80 -6.79
CA PHE A 196 7.65 -8.02 -7.39
C PHE A 196 7.85 -7.84 -8.89
N ASP A 197 8.93 -8.40 -9.42
CA ASP A 197 9.20 -8.42 -10.85
C ASP A 197 8.59 -9.66 -11.50
N GLY A 198 8.29 -9.56 -12.80
CA GLY A 198 7.62 -10.62 -13.56
C GLY A 198 8.43 -11.91 -13.75
N SER A 199 9.64 -12.01 -13.18
CA SER A 199 10.45 -13.23 -13.14
C SER A 199 10.73 -13.73 -11.72
N ASP A 200 10.16 -13.07 -10.70
CA ASP A 200 10.45 -13.41 -9.31
C ASP A 200 9.92 -14.80 -8.95
N ARG A 201 10.71 -15.50 -8.13
CA ARG A 201 10.30 -16.71 -7.44
C ARG A 201 10.00 -16.34 -6.00
N LEU A 202 8.72 -16.40 -5.64
CA LEU A 202 8.20 -15.98 -4.35
C LEU A 202 8.12 -17.14 -3.36
N VAL A 203 8.46 -16.82 -2.12
CA VAL A 203 8.39 -17.72 -0.97
C VAL A 203 7.60 -17.02 0.13
N PHE A 204 6.53 -17.66 0.57
CA PHE A 204 5.77 -17.20 1.73
C PHE A 204 6.41 -17.68 3.02
N TYR A 205 6.23 -16.91 4.10
CA TYR A 205 6.65 -17.28 5.45
C TYR A 205 5.59 -16.90 6.47
N LEU A 206 5.58 -17.63 7.58
CA LEU A 206 4.77 -17.33 8.77
C LEU A 206 5.72 -17.01 9.93
N VAL A 207 5.41 -15.99 10.73
CA VAL A 207 6.04 -15.74 12.02
C VAL A 207 5.01 -16.07 13.10
N GLN A 208 5.28 -17.13 13.85
CA GLN A 208 4.35 -17.64 14.85
C GLN A 208 4.50 -16.91 16.19
N GLY A 209 3.43 -16.29 16.68
CA GLY A 209 3.40 -15.61 17.98
C GLY A 209 4.48 -14.52 18.10
N SER A 210 4.78 -13.81 17.00
CA SER A 210 5.75 -12.72 16.92
C SER A 210 5.58 -11.95 15.61
N THR A 211 6.44 -10.96 15.35
CA THR A 211 6.48 -10.20 14.08
C THR A 211 7.83 -10.37 13.37
N THR A 212 7.84 -10.09 12.08
CA THR A 212 9.03 -9.99 11.24
C THR A 212 10.03 -9.01 11.85
N ASP A 213 9.56 -7.87 12.35
CA ASP A 213 10.44 -6.86 12.90
C ASP A 213 11.06 -7.28 14.24
N GLN A 214 10.32 -7.99 15.09
CA GLN A 214 10.90 -8.58 16.32
C GLN A 214 11.99 -9.63 15.99
N VAL A 215 11.81 -10.43 14.93
CA VAL A 215 12.84 -11.38 14.47
C VAL A 215 14.06 -10.62 13.94
N LEU A 216 13.86 -9.60 13.10
CA LEU A 216 14.94 -8.78 12.54
C LEU A 216 15.72 -8.01 13.62
N ALA A 217 15.03 -7.53 14.66
CA ALA A 217 15.64 -6.88 15.81
C ALA A 217 16.34 -7.85 16.79
N GLY A 218 16.24 -9.17 16.56
CA GLY A 218 16.80 -10.19 17.45
C GLY A 218 16.06 -10.32 18.79
N GLN A 219 14.83 -9.82 18.88
CA GLN A 219 13.95 -9.90 20.04
C GLN A 219 13.14 -11.20 20.05
N ALA A 220 13.00 -11.84 18.90
CA ALA A 220 12.37 -13.13 18.71
C ALA A 220 13.35 -14.13 18.06
N SER A 221 13.18 -15.42 18.38
CA SER A 221 13.97 -16.50 17.77
C SER A 221 13.60 -16.65 16.29
N GLU A 222 14.61 -16.83 15.43
CA GLU A 222 14.40 -17.21 14.02
C GLU A 222 13.65 -18.54 13.88
N GLU A 223 13.65 -19.40 14.89
CA GLU A 223 12.89 -20.66 14.90
C GLU A 223 11.37 -20.43 14.84
N LYS A 224 10.89 -19.22 15.15
CA LYS A 224 9.49 -18.83 14.97
C LYS A 224 9.12 -18.55 13.51
N VAL A 225 10.12 -18.44 12.62
CA VAL A 225 9.90 -18.21 11.19
C VAL A 225 9.75 -19.55 10.49
N ILE A 226 8.54 -19.82 10.01
CA ILE A 226 8.21 -21.01 9.26
C ILE A 226 8.20 -20.64 7.78
N LEU A 227 9.11 -21.23 7.00
CA LEU A 227 9.15 -21.04 5.55
C LEU A 227 8.08 -21.92 4.89
N GLY A 228 7.28 -21.31 4.02
CA GLY A 228 6.21 -21.96 3.26
C GLY A 228 6.70 -22.76 2.06
N SER A 229 8.00 -22.81 1.85
CA SER A 229 8.65 -23.62 0.82
C SER A 229 9.78 -24.43 1.44
N SER A 230 10.00 -25.65 0.95
CA SER A 230 11.22 -26.39 1.28
C SER A 230 12.40 -26.10 0.33
N LEU A 231 12.19 -25.16 -0.62
CA LEU A 231 13.24 -24.51 -1.40
C LEU A 231 14.11 -25.52 -2.18
N GLY A 232 13.45 -26.28 -3.06
CA GLY A 232 14.06 -27.34 -3.86
C GLY A 232 14.08 -28.74 -3.21
N GLN A 233 13.57 -28.93 -1.98
CA GLN A 233 13.55 -30.23 -1.28
C GLN A 233 12.18 -30.95 -1.27
N GLY A 234 11.20 -30.49 -2.06
CA GLY A 234 9.82 -31.01 -2.07
C GLY A 234 8.82 -30.12 -1.32
N LYS A 235 7.67 -30.64 -0.90
CA LYS A 235 6.70 -29.82 -0.15
C LYS A 235 7.06 -29.80 1.35
N PRO A 236 7.02 -28.64 2.03
CA PRO A 236 7.15 -28.60 3.48
C PRO A 236 5.90 -29.18 4.16
N ASP A 237 6.07 -29.67 5.38
CA ASP A 237 4.95 -30.18 6.20
C ASP A 237 4.10 -29.04 6.81
N SER A 238 4.60 -27.81 6.80
CA SER A 238 3.97 -26.63 7.42
C SER A 238 3.03 -25.84 6.53
N LEU A 239 2.98 -26.14 5.22
CA LEU A 239 2.12 -25.42 4.28
C LEU A 239 1.50 -26.36 3.25
N ARG A 240 0.17 -26.36 3.19
CA ARG A 240 -0.59 -26.90 2.05
C ARG A 240 -1.01 -25.75 1.14
N VAL A 241 -0.88 -25.95 -0.16
CA VAL A 241 -1.33 -25.00 -1.19
C VAL A 241 -2.35 -25.68 -2.08
N GLU A 242 -3.48 -25.01 -2.31
CA GLU A 242 -4.52 -25.45 -3.25
C GLU A 242 -4.74 -24.38 -4.32
N GLU A 243 -4.87 -24.81 -5.58
CA GLU A 243 -5.26 -23.93 -6.69
C GLU A 243 -6.79 -23.98 -6.83
N GLN A 244 -7.46 -22.84 -6.69
CA GLN A 244 -8.93 -22.73 -6.76
C GLN A 244 -9.44 -22.56 -8.21
N GLY A 245 -8.51 -22.34 -9.15
CA GLY A 245 -8.78 -22.07 -10.56
C GLY A 245 -8.61 -20.58 -10.89
N ASN A 246 -8.53 -20.25 -12.18
CA ASN A 246 -8.32 -18.88 -12.69
C ASN A 246 -7.07 -18.15 -12.15
N GLY A 247 -6.07 -18.88 -11.63
CA GLY A 247 -4.86 -18.28 -11.07
C GLY A 247 -4.97 -17.86 -9.61
N GLU A 248 -6.05 -18.23 -8.92
CA GLU A 248 -6.20 -18.06 -7.47
C GLU A 248 -5.68 -19.29 -6.71
N PHE A 249 -4.97 -19.03 -5.62
CA PHE A 249 -4.41 -20.03 -4.73
C PHE A 249 -4.83 -19.76 -3.28
N THR A 250 -4.88 -20.81 -2.47
CA THR A 250 -5.09 -20.72 -1.03
C THR A 250 -3.90 -21.35 -0.31
N LEU A 251 -3.33 -20.61 0.63
CA LEU A 251 -2.30 -21.05 1.56
C LEU A 251 -2.99 -21.52 2.84
N PHE A 252 -2.74 -22.76 3.25
CA PHE A 252 -3.22 -23.36 4.49
C PHE A 252 -2.00 -23.67 5.36
N TRP A 253 -1.79 -22.88 6.41
CA TRP A 253 -0.65 -23.02 7.31
C TRP A 253 -0.95 -23.97 8.47
N GLU A 254 0.09 -24.69 8.91
CA GLU A 254 0.12 -25.50 10.13
C GLU A 254 1.28 -25.02 11.02
N ASP A 255 1.00 -24.78 12.30
CA ASP A 255 1.96 -24.47 13.33
C ASP A 255 2.61 -25.75 13.88
N GLN A 256 3.91 -25.69 14.19
CA GLN A 256 4.66 -26.90 14.57
C GLN A 256 4.57 -27.23 16.07
N THR A 257 3.65 -26.60 16.82
CA THR A 257 3.75 -26.46 18.28
C THR A 257 2.67 -27.14 19.10
N SER A 258 2.04 -28.23 18.63
CA SER A 258 1.71 -29.36 19.51
C SER A 258 1.22 -30.57 18.74
N GLU A 259 1.89 -31.72 18.92
CA GLU A 259 1.46 -33.07 18.53
C GLU A 259 0.45 -33.22 17.36
N GLY A 260 0.82 -32.73 16.16
CA GLY A 260 0.47 -33.34 14.88
C GLY A 260 -1.02 -33.48 14.57
N GLU A 261 -1.78 -32.40 14.65
CA GLU A 261 -3.15 -32.42 14.17
C GLU A 261 -3.21 -32.33 12.61
N SER A 262 -2.24 -31.66 11.97
CA SER A 262 -2.06 -31.64 10.50
C SER A 262 -3.33 -31.24 9.72
N ASP A 263 -4.18 -30.41 10.31
CA ASP A 263 -5.42 -29.92 9.72
C ASP A 263 -5.21 -28.66 8.86
N PHE A 264 -4.09 -27.97 9.06
CA PHE A 264 -3.68 -26.74 8.36
C PHE A 264 -4.69 -25.60 8.49
N ASN A 265 -5.24 -25.40 9.70
CA ASN A 265 -6.23 -24.35 9.98
C ASN A 265 -5.64 -23.09 10.64
N ASP A 266 -4.33 -23.05 10.89
CA ASP A 266 -3.73 -21.99 11.70
C ASP A 266 -3.81 -20.63 11.04
N MET A 267 -3.69 -20.59 9.73
CA MET A 267 -4.01 -19.42 8.92
C MET A 267 -4.35 -19.86 7.50
N GLU A 268 -5.50 -19.41 7.01
CA GLU A 268 -5.93 -19.58 5.63
C GLU A 268 -5.92 -18.23 4.91
N LEU A 269 -5.11 -18.13 3.85
CA LEU A 269 -4.94 -16.91 3.06
C LEU A 269 -5.14 -17.23 1.58
N SER A 270 -6.13 -16.62 0.91
CA SER A 270 -6.20 -16.68 -0.54
C SER A 270 -5.39 -15.56 -1.18
N PHE A 271 -4.86 -15.82 -2.37
CA PHE A 271 -4.16 -14.81 -3.13
C PHE A 271 -4.15 -15.10 -4.63
N GLN A 272 -3.98 -14.03 -5.40
CA GLN A 272 -3.90 -14.07 -6.86
C GLN A 272 -3.15 -12.86 -7.40
N LEU A 273 -2.67 -12.96 -8.65
CA LEU A 273 -2.22 -11.77 -9.38
C LEU A 273 -3.41 -10.83 -9.61
N THR A 274 -3.18 -9.52 -9.46
CA THR A 274 -4.21 -8.50 -9.69
C THR A 274 -3.69 -7.35 -10.53
N ASN A 275 -4.61 -6.71 -11.26
CA ASN A 275 -4.39 -5.43 -11.93
C ASN A 275 -4.88 -4.25 -11.08
N ASP A 276 -5.59 -4.53 -9.98
CA ASP A 276 -6.09 -3.49 -9.10
C ASP A 276 -4.92 -2.68 -8.52
N ASN A 277 -5.15 -1.38 -8.34
CA ASN A 277 -4.18 -0.54 -7.67
C ASN A 277 -4.27 -0.74 -6.16
N PRO A 278 -3.13 -0.75 -5.45
CA PRO A 278 -3.15 -0.71 -3.99
C PRO A 278 -3.94 0.51 -3.50
N PRO A 279 -4.64 0.40 -2.36
CA PRO A 279 -5.33 1.54 -1.76
C PRO A 279 -4.38 2.73 -1.50
N ILE A 280 -4.92 3.95 -1.49
CA ILE A 280 -4.13 5.14 -1.16
C ILE A 280 -3.48 4.95 0.23
N GLY A 281 -2.21 5.33 0.38
CA GLY A 281 -1.50 5.25 1.66
C GLY A 281 -0.66 3.98 1.85
N THR A 282 -0.82 2.94 1.03
CA THR A 282 -0.25 1.61 1.34
C THR A 282 1.14 1.36 0.78
N GLN A 283 1.73 2.31 0.06
CA GLN A 283 3.00 2.13 -0.67
C GLN A 283 4.17 1.66 0.23
N LEU A 284 4.23 2.13 1.47
CA LEU A 284 5.30 1.77 2.41
C LEU A 284 4.96 0.54 3.26
N GLN A 285 3.68 0.16 3.35
CA GLN A 285 3.19 -0.83 4.30
C GLN A 285 3.86 -2.19 4.13
N GLY A 286 4.11 -2.87 5.25
CA GLY A 286 4.69 -4.22 5.31
C GLY A 286 6.17 -4.33 4.96
N GLN A 287 6.87 -3.21 4.79
CA GLN A 287 8.32 -3.19 4.88
C GLN A 287 8.74 -3.06 6.36
N THR A 288 10.00 -3.36 6.71
CA THR A 288 10.50 -3.33 8.09
C THR A 288 10.20 -2.00 8.80
N GLN A 289 9.49 -2.06 9.92
CA GLN A 289 8.99 -0.93 10.73
C GLN A 289 8.21 0.11 9.91
N ARG A 290 7.41 -0.34 8.93
CA ARG A 290 6.68 0.54 8.01
C ARG A 290 5.18 0.41 8.12
N GLU A 291 4.64 0.46 9.32
CA GLU A 291 3.22 0.65 9.61
C GLU A 291 2.79 2.10 9.33
N LEU A 292 2.98 2.56 8.09
CA LEU A 292 2.88 3.97 7.69
C LEU A 292 1.79 4.19 6.65
N ILE A 293 1.28 5.41 6.60
CA ILE A 293 0.39 5.88 5.53
C ILE A 293 1.19 6.85 4.66
N ASP A 294 1.49 6.45 3.43
CA ASP A 294 2.23 7.26 2.46
C ASP A 294 1.29 8.07 1.56
N LEU A 295 1.17 9.36 1.86
CA LEU A 295 0.38 10.30 1.07
C LEU A 295 1.25 11.19 0.18
N ARG A 296 2.55 10.89 0.02
CA ARG A 296 3.47 11.72 -0.79
C ARG A 296 3.02 11.87 -2.24
N GLY A 297 2.36 10.85 -2.79
CA GLY A 297 1.80 10.86 -4.15
C GLY A 297 0.54 11.72 -4.32
N ILE A 298 -0.03 12.25 -3.24
CA ILE A 298 -1.27 13.03 -3.27
C ILE A 298 -0.95 14.53 -3.22
N SER A 299 -1.49 15.30 -4.17
CA SER A 299 -1.42 16.76 -4.13
C SER A 299 -2.62 17.36 -3.39
N GLY A 300 -2.40 18.31 -2.49
CA GLY A 300 -3.48 19.02 -1.80
C GLY A 300 -3.97 18.27 -0.57
N GLN A 301 -5.28 18.05 -0.45
CA GLN A 301 -5.89 17.37 0.69
C GLN A 301 -6.65 16.12 0.25
N VAL A 302 -6.69 15.11 1.11
CA VAL A 302 -7.46 13.87 0.92
C VAL A 302 -8.45 13.70 2.06
N GLN A 303 -9.65 13.19 1.75
CA GLN A 303 -10.63 12.83 2.78
C GLN A 303 -10.25 11.46 3.36
N ALA A 304 -10.55 11.26 4.63
CA ALA A 304 -10.29 10.03 5.35
C ALA A 304 -11.45 9.73 6.29
N ASN A 305 -11.84 8.46 6.35
CA ASN A 305 -12.80 7.95 7.31
C ASN A 305 -12.13 6.89 8.16
N PHE A 306 -12.18 7.07 9.48
CA PHE A 306 -11.60 6.12 10.42
C PHE A 306 -12.69 5.30 11.10
N THR A 307 -12.46 4.01 11.21
CA THR A 307 -13.22 3.13 12.10
C THR A 307 -12.28 2.64 13.19
N VAL A 308 -12.69 2.77 14.45
CA VAL A 308 -11.89 2.42 15.62
C VAL A 308 -12.64 1.38 16.44
N ASN A 309 -11.95 0.30 16.81
CA ASN A 309 -12.43 -0.75 17.70
C ASN A 309 -11.47 -0.91 18.87
N ARG A 310 -11.95 -1.42 20.01
CA ARG A 310 -11.12 -1.58 21.21
C ARG A 310 -11.56 -2.77 22.06
N GLU A 311 -10.62 -3.62 22.45
CA GLU A 311 -10.73 -4.55 23.58
C GLU A 311 -9.53 -4.31 24.50
N ALA A 312 -9.68 -3.52 25.58
CA ALA A 312 -8.58 -3.26 26.49
C ALA A 312 -9.05 -2.87 27.89
N ALA A 313 -8.20 -3.07 28.89
CA ALA A 313 -8.45 -2.56 30.24
C ALA A 313 -8.18 -1.06 30.35
N PHE A 314 -7.18 -0.53 29.63
CA PHE A 314 -6.80 0.87 29.65
C PHE A 314 -7.63 1.72 28.68
N ASP A 315 -7.76 3.00 28.97
CA ASP A 315 -8.41 3.95 28.06
C ASP A 315 -7.39 4.51 27.07
N ASN A 316 -7.16 3.77 25.98
CA ASN A 316 -6.14 4.09 24.98
C ASN A 316 -6.60 5.14 23.97
N TYR A 317 -5.68 6.05 23.62
CA TYR A 317 -5.89 7.12 22.65
C TYR A 317 -4.90 6.98 21.50
N ALA A 318 -5.39 6.80 20.27
CA ALA A 318 -4.56 6.73 19.08
C ALA A 318 -4.64 8.00 18.23
N GLY A 319 -3.66 8.17 17.35
CA GLY A 319 -3.64 9.23 16.37
C GLY A 319 -2.57 9.01 15.30
N LEU A 320 -2.39 10.03 14.46
CA LEU A 320 -1.38 10.06 13.41
C LEU A 320 -0.48 11.28 13.58
N TYR A 321 0.79 11.17 13.19
CA TYR A 321 1.73 12.29 13.11
C TYR A 321 2.55 12.25 11.83
N ILE A 322 3.01 13.43 11.39
CA ILE A 322 3.84 13.56 10.20
C ILE A 322 5.29 13.23 10.53
N VAL A 323 5.92 12.42 9.68
CA VAL A 323 7.37 12.15 9.68
C VAL A 323 8.05 12.81 8.47
N ASP A 324 9.30 13.21 8.65
CA ASP A 324 10.13 13.87 7.63
C ASP A 324 10.58 12.88 6.53
N ASP A 325 10.77 11.61 6.89
CA ASP A 325 11.28 10.56 6.03
C ASP A 325 10.77 9.16 6.42
N GLU A 326 11.11 8.15 5.61
CA GLU A 326 10.71 6.75 5.85
C GLU A 326 11.38 6.12 7.09
N GLN A 327 12.41 6.77 7.64
CA GLN A 327 13.12 6.33 8.85
C GLN A 327 12.47 6.88 10.12
N GLY A 328 11.38 7.64 10.00
CA GLY A 328 10.64 8.17 11.12
C GLY A 328 11.21 9.43 11.72
N THR A 329 12.18 10.08 11.07
CA THR A 329 12.74 11.34 11.59
C THR A 329 11.63 12.39 11.76
N VAL A 330 11.62 13.12 12.87
CA VAL A 330 10.68 14.24 13.08
C VAL A 330 11.42 15.49 13.51
N ASN A 331 11.28 16.57 12.74
CA ASN A 331 12.02 17.82 12.94
C ASN A 331 13.54 17.60 13.06
N GLY A 332 14.07 16.63 12.30
CA GLY A 332 15.48 16.22 12.36
C GLY A 332 15.91 15.39 13.57
N ILE A 333 14.97 14.87 14.37
CA ILE A 333 15.21 13.97 15.50
C ILE A 333 14.84 12.55 15.09
N ALA A 334 15.78 11.62 15.19
CA ALA A 334 15.53 10.22 14.83
C ALA A 334 14.78 9.47 15.95
N PRO A 335 14.02 8.39 15.63
CA PRO A 335 13.46 7.50 16.64
C PRO A 335 14.52 7.05 17.67
N GLY A 336 14.16 7.11 18.95
CA GLY A 336 15.04 6.77 20.08
C GLY A 336 15.98 7.88 20.55
N GLU A 337 16.06 9.02 19.85
CA GLU A 337 16.76 10.20 20.35
C GLU A 337 15.92 10.96 21.38
N ALA A 338 16.61 11.65 22.30
CA ALA A 338 15.96 12.43 23.35
C ALA A 338 15.07 13.54 22.74
N GLY A 339 13.83 13.65 23.23
CA GLY A 339 12.83 14.58 22.72
C GLY A 339 12.03 14.09 21.52
N TYR A 340 12.28 12.87 21.00
CA TYR A 340 11.54 12.32 19.87
C TYR A 340 10.02 12.33 20.09
N ALA A 341 9.53 11.80 21.22
CA ALA A 341 8.09 11.73 21.49
C ALA A 341 7.43 13.12 21.52
N GLN A 342 8.12 14.14 22.05
CA GLN A 342 7.63 15.52 22.01
C GLN A 342 7.56 16.05 20.58
N ALA A 343 8.59 15.79 19.76
CA ALA A 343 8.63 16.21 18.36
C ALA A 343 7.53 15.52 17.55
N ALA A 344 7.36 14.21 17.67
CA ALA A 344 6.30 13.43 17.03
C ALA A 344 4.91 13.99 17.38
N LEU A 345 4.60 14.14 18.67
CA LEU A 345 3.28 14.63 19.11
C LEU A 345 3.05 16.12 18.81
N SER A 346 4.10 16.89 18.53
CA SER A 346 3.99 18.26 18.00
C SER A 346 3.59 18.30 16.52
N GLN A 347 3.83 17.21 15.77
CA GLN A 347 3.47 17.03 14.36
C GLN A 347 2.22 16.15 14.17
N ARG A 348 1.47 15.89 15.25
CA ARG A 348 0.22 15.11 15.17
C ARG A 348 -0.85 15.83 14.35
N ILE A 349 -1.76 15.06 13.76
CA ILE A 349 -2.95 15.61 13.11
C ILE A 349 -3.90 16.18 14.17
N ASP A 350 -4.06 17.50 14.17
CA ASP A 350 -4.91 18.19 15.15
C ASP A 350 -6.39 17.77 15.03
N ASN A 351 -7.03 17.56 16.18
CA ASN A 351 -8.43 17.13 16.31
C ASN A 351 -8.73 15.71 15.78
N LEU A 352 -7.70 14.90 15.50
CA LEU A 352 -7.85 13.48 15.21
C LEU A 352 -7.44 12.65 16.44
N GLU A 353 -8.36 12.54 17.40
CA GLU A 353 -8.18 11.72 18.61
C GLU A 353 -9.02 10.44 18.47
N LEU A 354 -8.38 9.36 18.06
CA LEU A 354 -9.02 8.07 17.83
C LEU A 354 -9.20 7.36 19.17
N PHE A 355 -10.41 7.47 19.71
CA PHE A 355 -10.78 6.90 21.01
C PHE A 355 -12.15 6.22 20.94
N VAL A 356 -12.28 5.10 21.63
CA VAL A 356 -13.56 4.45 21.90
C VAL A 356 -13.50 3.72 23.25
N ALA A 357 -14.66 3.55 23.90
CA ALA A 357 -14.76 2.74 25.11
C ALA A 357 -14.50 1.25 24.83
N ASN A 358 -14.14 0.49 25.87
CA ASN A 358 -13.89 -0.95 25.77
C ASN A 358 -15.08 -1.70 25.12
N GLN A 359 -14.78 -2.67 24.25
CA GLN A 359 -15.72 -3.37 23.37
C GLN A 359 -16.55 -2.46 22.45
N GLY A 360 -16.09 -1.23 22.20
CA GLY A 360 -16.82 -0.24 21.43
C GLY A 360 -16.33 -0.12 19.99
N THR A 361 -17.18 0.46 19.15
CA THR A 361 -16.85 0.91 17.79
C THR A 361 -17.14 2.40 17.66
N ALA A 362 -16.19 3.18 17.14
CA ALA A 362 -16.35 4.59 16.82
C ALA A 362 -15.99 4.87 15.35
N ASN A 363 -16.66 5.85 14.75
CA ASN A 363 -16.38 6.27 13.37
C ASN A 363 -16.07 7.76 13.34
N PHE A 364 -14.95 8.12 12.72
CA PHE A 364 -14.50 9.50 12.53
C PHE A 364 -14.49 9.79 11.04
N ASN A 365 -15.61 10.34 10.55
CA ASN A 365 -15.84 10.52 9.12
C ASN A 365 -15.43 11.92 8.65
N ASN A 366 -15.11 12.05 7.36
CA ASN A 366 -14.75 13.30 6.68
C ASN A 366 -13.59 14.04 7.36
N GLN A 367 -12.60 13.28 7.83
CA GLN A 367 -11.34 13.85 8.29
C GLN A 367 -10.55 14.31 7.07
N THR A 368 -9.92 15.46 7.15
CA THR A 368 -9.13 16.00 6.04
C THR A 368 -7.67 15.88 6.40
N LEU A 369 -6.92 15.11 5.62
CA LEU A 369 -5.48 14.95 5.75
C LEU A 369 -4.78 15.69 4.61
N ASP A 370 -3.62 16.25 4.89
CA ASP A 370 -2.78 16.84 3.86
C ASP A 370 -2.08 15.73 3.05
N GLY A 371 -2.00 15.91 1.73
CA GLY A 371 -1.16 15.11 0.85
C GLY A 371 0.29 15.62 0.85
N GLY A 372 1.20 14.86 0.25
CA GLY A 372 2.62 15.20 0.19
C GLY A 372 3.40 14.80 1.45
N VAL A 373 2.79 14.04 2.37
CA VAL A 373 3.36 13.68 3.68
C VAL A 373 3.38 12.16 3.89
N ILE A 374 4.16 11.72 4.87
CA ILE A 374 4.09 10.37 5.44
C ILE A 374 3.50 10.50 6.83
N LEU A 375 2.52 9.67 7.16
CA LEU A 375 1.90 9.63 8.48
C LEU A 375 2.25 8.33 9.19
N ALA A 376 2.65 8.44 10.45
CA ALA A 376 2.90 7.32 11.34
C ALA A 376 1.84 7.27 12.45
N PRO A 377 1.36 6.08 12.84
CA PRO A 377 0.48 5.91 13.98
C PRO A 377 1.21 6.05 15.32
N TYR A 378 0.44 6.46 16.33
CA TYR A 378 0.84 6.37 17.73
C TYR A 378 -0.35 5.96 18.61
N LEU A 379 -0.03 5.40 19.78
CA LEU A 379 -0.94 5.12 20.89
C LEU A 379 -0.45 5.84 22.15
N ILE A 380 -1.35 6.39 22.95
CA ILE A 380 -1.08 6.82 24.32
C ILE A 380 -1.93 5.97 25.25
N VAL A 381 -1.26 5.31 26.19
CA VAL A 381 -1.88 4.36 27.11
C VAL A 381 -2.51 5.10 28.29
N ASP A 382 -3.78 4.79 28.57
CA ASP A 382 -4.58 5.29 29.70
C ASP A 382 -4.55 6.81 29.90
N SER A 383 -4.32 7.57 28.82
CA SER A 383 -4.01 9.00 28.88
C SER A 383 -4.18 9.66 27.52
N ASN A 384 -4.18 11.00 27.49
CA ASN A 384 -4.22 11.79 26.27
C ASN A 384 -2.88 12.52 26.02
N VAL A 385 -2.72 13.11 24.84
CA VAL A 385 -1.49 13.80 24.42
C VAL A 385 -1.03 14.86 25.41
N ARG A 386 -1.97 15.66 25.93
CA ARG A 386 -1.64 16.74 26.85
C ARG A 386 -1.05 16.18 28.14
N ASP A 387 -1.77 15.25 28.77
CA ASP A 387 -1.38 14.70 30.05
C ASP A 387 -0.09 13.88 29.94
N PHE A 388 0.09 13.14 28.84
CA PHE A 388 1.36 12.46 28.52
C PHE A 388 2.53 13.45 28.43
N LEU A 389 2.39 14.55 27.68
CA LEU A 389 3.47 15.54 27.54
C LEU A 389 3.76 16.28 28.86
N GLU A 390 2.80 16.37 29.78
CA GLU A 390 3.01 16.92 31.12
C GLU A 390 3.72 15.93 32.05
N GLN A 391 3.49 14.61 31.90
CA GLN A 391 3.95 13.58 32.83
C GLN A 391 5.20 12.83 32.37
N ASN A 392 5.25 12.40 31.11
CA ASN A 392 6.34 11.62 30.51
C ASN A 392 6.74 12.12 29.11
N PRO A 393 7.15 13.40 28.96
CA PRO A 393 7.46 13.99 27.66
C PRO A 393 8.55 13.27 26.88
N ASP A 394 9.52 12.67 27.57
CA ASP A 394 10.66 11.98 26.96
C ASP A 394 10.41 10.49 26.74
N ASN A 395 9.17 10.01 26.98
CA ASN A 395 8.77 8.62 26.87
C ASN A 395 9.74 7.66 27.59
N LEU A 396 10.11 7.98 28.83
CA LEU A 396 11.08 7.19 29.60
C LEU A 396 10.41 5.95 30.21
N PRO A 397 11.16 4.84 30.37
CA PRO A 397 10.67 3.67 31.09
C PRO A 397 10.43 3.97 32.58
N ASN A 398 9.55 3.21 33.23
CA ASN A 398 9.16 3.34 34.64
C ASN A 398 8.33 4.60 34.97
N GLN A 399 7.50 5.05 34.04
CA GLN A 399 6.47 6.06 34.29
C GLN A 399 5.07 5.40 34.25
N ASP A 400 4.04 6.16 34.64
CA ASP A 400 2.65 5.66 34.63
C ASP A 400 1.92 5.93 33.31
N SER A 401 2.54 6.66 32.38
CA SER A 401 1.97 6.99 31.06
C SER A 401 3.04 6.81 29.98
N PHE A 402 2.67 6.11 28.91
CA PHE A 402 3.55 5.78 27.79
C PHE A 402 2.89 6.16 26.46
N ALA A 403 3.74 6.47 25.49
CA ALA A 403 3.35 6.52 24.09
C ALA A 403 4.06 5.41 23.33
N TYR A 404 3.34 4.72 22.45
CA TYR A 404 3.90 3.77 21.51
C TYR A 404 3.76 4.27 20.08
N PHE A 405 4.81 4.09 19.30
CA PHE A 405 4.97 4.56 17.93
C PHE A 405 5.32 3.35 17.03
N ALA A 406 5.13 3.52 15.71
CA ALA A 406 5.48 2.49 14.72
C ALA A 406 6.97 2.11 14.71
N TYR A 407 7.84 3.04 15.13
CA TYR A 407 9.28 2.81 15.20
C TYR A 407 9.66 2.27 16.58
N GLN A 408 10.15 1.03 16.63
CA GLN A 408 10.46 0.35 17.90
C GLN A 408 11.47 1.13 18.76
N GLU A 409 12.45 1.78 18.14
CA GLU A 409 13.46 2.59 18.82
C GLU A 409 12.85 3.79 19.57
N ALA A 410 11.67 4.28 19.15
CA ALA A 410 10.94 5.34 19.85
C ALA A 410 10.13 4.84 21.06
N ASN A 411 9.97 3.51 21.20
CA ASN A 411 9.21 2.89 22.28
C ASN A 411 10.09 2.67 23.51
N PRO A 412 9.55 2.89 24.73
CA PRO A 412 10.33 2.91 25.97
C PRO A 412 10.90 1.54 26.37
N ASP A 413 10.36 0.47 25.79
CA ASP A 413 10.77 -0.93 25.93
C ASP A 413 11.46 -1.49 24.68
N SER A 414 11.59 -0.68 23.63
CA SER A 414 12.07 -1.09 22.32
C SER A 414 11.23 -2.20 21.66
N VAL A 415 9.99 -2.43 22.10
CA VAL A 415 9.11 -3.45 21.53
C VAL A 415 8.25 -2.86 20.41
N ASP A 416 7.88 -3.72 19.47
CA ASP A 416 6.88 -3.44 18.47
C ASP A 416 5.45 -3.58 19.01
N HIS A 417 4.77 -2.45 19.13
CA HIS A 417 3.40 -2.35 19.67
C HIS A 417 2.36 -2.12 18.60
N ILE A 418 2.74 -2.02 17.31
CA ILE A 418 1.79 -1.73 16.24
C ILE A 418 1.94 -2.79 15.16
N ARG A 419 0.81 -3.39 14.75
CA ARG A 419 0.79 -4.39 13.68
C ARG A 419 -0.06 -3.96 12.52
N LEU A 420 0.38 -4.38 11.34
CA LEU A 420 -0.38 -4.23 10.12
C LEU A 420 -1.34 -5.42 9.93
N LEU A 421 -2.64 -5.19 10.13
CA LEU A 421 -3.66 -6.23 10.02
C LEU A 421 -4.20 -6.41 8.58
N ALA A 422 -4.13 -5.36 7.78
CA ALA A 422 -4.56 -5.30 6.38
C ALA A 422 -4.11 -3.95 5.79
N ASP A 423 -4.45 -3.66 4.52
CA ASP A 423 -4.28 -2.32 3.98
C ASP A 423 -4.91 -1.27 4.91
N ASN A 424 -4.09 -0.29 5.34
CA ASN A 424 -4.52 0.84 6.17
C ASN A 424 -5.22 0.44 7.49
N THR A 425 -4.94 -0.75 8.02
CA THR A 425 -5.54 -1.27 9.25
C THR A 425 -4.47 -1.63 10.25
N PHE A 426 -4.47 -0.96 11.40
CA PHE A 426 -3.41 -1.04 12.40
C PHE A 426 -3.98 -1.51 13.75
N GLY A 427 -3.41 -2.58 14.30
CA GLY A 427 -3.71 -3.09 15.64
C GLY A 427 -2.62 -2.71 16.62
N PHE A 428 -2.96 -2.53 17.89
CA PHE A 428 -2.08 -1.98 18.92
C PHE A 428 -2.06 -2.84 20.18
N GLU A 429 -0.90 -2.91 20.82
CA GLU A 429 -0.70 -3.35 22.22
C GLU A 429 -0.58 -2.14 23.15
N ASP A 430 -1.13 -2.24 24.36
CA ASP A 430 -1.12 -1.15 25.35
C ASP A 430 -0.22 -1.43 26.58
N LYS A 431 0.35 -2.62 26.70
CA LYS A 431 1.19 -3.03 27.85
C LYS A 431 2.67 -3.03 27.53
N PHE A 432 3.45 -2.42 28.43
CA PHE A 432 4.92 -2.44 28.39
C PHE A 432 5.47 -3.86 28.29
N GLY A 433 6.42 -4.08 27.39
CA GLY A 433 6.97 -5.39 27.06
C GLY A 433 6.15 -6.20 26.05
N GLY A 434 5.14 -5.58 25.43
CA GLY A 434 4.30 -6.18 24.39
C GLY A 434 3.12 -6.99 24.92
N GLY A 435 2.73 -6.84 26.18
CA GLY A 435 1.45 -7.33 26.70
C GLY A 435 1.12 -8.81 26.49
N ASP A 436 -0.14 -9.04 26.15
CA ASP A 436 -0.76 -10.31 25.75
C ASP A 436 -0.50 -10.63 24.28
N GLN A 437 0.02 -9.66 23.52
CA GLN A 437 0.38 -9.80 22.11
C GLN A 437 -0.80 -10.07 21.19
N ASP A 438 -2.04 -9.72 21.56
CA ASP A 438 -3.28 -9.82 20.79
C ASP A 438 -3.70 -8.62 19.94
N TYR A 439 -3.00 -7.49 20.08
CA TYR A 439 -3.05 -6.28 19.25
C TYR A 439 -4.48 -5.76 19.01
N ASN A 440 -5.40 -6.08 19.92
CA ASN A 440 -6.79 -5.64 19.93
C ASN A 440 -7.05 -4.52 20.95
N ASP A 441 -6.02 -4.13 21.74
CA ASP A 441 -6.10 -3.07 22.76
C ASP A 441 -6.50 -1.72 22.17
N LEU A 442 -6.26 -1.53 20.87
CA LEU A 442 -6.94 -0.59 19.98
C LEU A 442 -6.72 -1.07 18.54
N ILE A 443 -7.71 -0.90 17.69
CA ILE A 443 -7.55 -1.09 16.24
C ILE A 443 -8.14 0.14 15.56
N PHE A 444 -7.43 0.68 14.57
CA PHE A 444 -8.08 1.58 13.62
C PHE A 444 -7.83 1.19 12.17
N GLN A 445 -8.86 1.40 11.35
CA GLN A 445 -8.82 1.32 9.91
C GLN A 445 -9.04 2.71 9.33
N VAL A 446 -8.31 3.09 8.27
CA VAL A 446 -8.55 4.32 7.52
C VAL A 446 -8.90 4.03 6.06
N ASN A 447 -9.95 4.69 5.57
CA ASN A 447 -10.40 4.64 4.18
C ASN A 447 -10.35 6.03 3.56
N PHE A 448 -9.68 6.17 2.40
CA PHE A 448 -9.48 7.43 1.68
C PHE A 448 -10.50 7.68 0.56
#